data_AF-A0A392P833-F1
#
_entry.id   AF-A0A392P833-F1
#
_cell.length_a   1.000
_cell.length_b   1.000
_cell.length_c   1.000
_cell.angle_alpha   90.00
_cell.angle_beta   90.00
_cell.angle_gamma   90.00
#
_symmetry.space_group_name_H-M   'P 1'
#
loop_
_entity.id
_entity.type
_entity.pdbx_description
1 polymer ?
#
loop_
_entity_poly.entity_id
_entity_poly.type
_entity_poly.pdbx_seq_one_letter_code
_entity_poly.pdbx_strand_id
1 'polypeptide(L)'
;MDPTLTRADRLVGQVLGEVGSLPDVFVELEVNFFLLRRLLGVRTKGSERQGKVSKLVKAEMLMLNIGSMSTGARVVAVKNDLAKLQLTSPVCT
;
A
#
# COMPACT_ATOMS: atom_id res chain seq x y z
N MET A 1 -19.73 9.19 -17.97
CA MET A 1 -19.58 8.58 -16.63
C MET A 1 -20.97 8.43 -16.04
N ASP A 2 -21.43 7.21 -15.79
CA ASP A 2 -22.70 6.98 -15.10
C ASP A 2 -22.62 7.54 -13.66
N PRO A 3 -23.58 8.36 -13.19
CA PRO A 3 -23.55 8.95 -11.85
C PRO A 3 -23.47 7.96 -10.69
N THR A 4 -23.88 6.71 -10.90
CA THR A 4 -23.78 5.64 -9.88
C THR A 4 -22.34 5.18 -9.64
N LEU A 5 -21.44 5.41 -10.59
CA LEU A 5 -20.02 5.06 -10.49
C LEU A 5 -19.24 6.08 -9.66
N THR A 6 -19.66 7.35 -9.65
CA THR A 6 -18.99 8.42 -8.90
C THR A 6 -19.56 8.62 -7.49
N ARG A 7 -20.73 8.02 -7.20
CA ARG A 7 -21.39 8.12 -5.90
C ARG A 7 -20.53 7.52 -4.78
N ALA A 8 -20.52 8.17 -3.62
CA ALA A 8 -19.88 7.66 -2.39
C ALA A 8 -18.39 7.32 -2.58
N ASP A 9 -17.65 8.22 -3.24
CA ASP A 9 -16.19 8.16 -3.34
C ASP A 9 -15.62 6.88 -3.99
N ARG A 10 -16.45 6.17 -4.77
CA ARG A 10 -16.10 4.90 -5.43
C ARG A 10 -14.92 4.98 -6.40
N LEU A 11 -14.60 6.17 -6.90
CA LEU A 11 -13.48 6.41 -7.81
C LEU A 11 -12.21 6.92 -7.13
N VAL A 12 -12.19 7.03 -5.79
CA VAL A 12 -10.97 7.43 -5.07
C VAL A 12 -9.85 6.43 -5.35
N GLY A 13 -8.69 6.95 -5.76
CA GLY A 13 -7.51 6.15 -6.10
C GLY A 13 -7.51 5.54 -7.51
N GLN A 14 -8.59 5.69 -8.29
CA GLN A 14 -8.63 5.20 -9.67
C GLN A 14 -7.83 6.12 -10.60
N VAL A 15 -7.19 5.53 -11.62
CA VAL A 15 -6.43 6.25 -12.65
C VAL A 15 -7.28 6.34 -13.92
N LEU A 16 -7.38 7.55 -14.47
CA LEU A 16 -8.08 7.86 -15.71
C LEU A 16 -7.09 8.51 -16.69
N GLY A 17 -7.11 8.07 -17.94
CA GLY A 17 -6.19 8.51 -18.98
C GLY A 17 -6.80 8.31 -20.37
N GLU A 18 -6.08 8.74 -21.39
CA GLU A 18 -6.47 8.51 -22.78
C GLU A 18 -6.41 7.01 -23.12
N VAL A 19 -7.20 6.61 -24.11
CA VAL A 19 -7.22 5.22 -24.57
C VAL A 19 -5.82 4.81 -25.05
N GLY A 20 -5.28 3.75 -24.47
CA GLY A 20 -3.94 3.25 -24.79
C GLY A 20 -2.78 4.00 -24.12
N SER A 21 -3.05 5.03 -23.31
CA SER A 21 -2.03 5.77 -22.57
C SER A 21 -1.97 5.39 -21.08
N LEU A 22 -2.85 4.49 -20.64
CA LEU A 22 -2.89 4.05 -19.25
C LEU A 22 -1.75 3.06 -18.96
N PRO A 23 -1.15 3.13 -17.76
CA PRO A 23 -0.16 2.16 -17.33
C PRO A 23 -0.80 0.78 -17.12
N ASP A 24 0.06 -0.23 -17.02
CA ASP A 24 -0.34 -1.62 -16.80
C ASP A 24 -1.03 -1.80 -15.44
N VAL A 25 -1.89 -2.82 -15.37
CA VAL A 25 -2.64 -3.18 -14.16
C VAL A 25 -1.94 -4.34 -13.46
N PHE A 26 -1.56 -4.14 -12.20
CA PHE A 26 -0.85 -5.11 -11.39
C PHE A 26 -1.70 -5.63 -10.23
N VAL A 27 -1.57 -6.93 -9.96
CA VAL A 27 -2.13 -7.62 -8.77
C VAL A 27 -1.05 -8.08 -7.79
N GLU A 28 0.20 -8.10 -8.24
CA GLU A 28 1.39 -8.34 -7.45
C GLU A 28 2.43 -7.27 -7.74
N LEU A 29 3.15 -6.84 -6.71
CA LEU A 29 4.21 -5.84 -6.83
C LEU A 29 5.48 -6.32 -6.14
N GLU A 30 6.63 -5.95 -6.71
CA GLU A 30 7.93 -6.04 -6.05
C GLU A 30 8.42 -4.62 -5.77
N VAL A 31 8.69 -4.32 -4.50
CA VAL A 31 9.04 -2.97 -4.06
C VAL A 31 10.34 -2.97 -3.27
N ASN A 32 11.14 -1.93 -3.47
CA ASN A 32 12.22 -1.58 -2.57
C ASN A 32 11.65 -0.71 -1.44
N PHE A 33 11.92 -1.07 -0.18
CA PHE A 33 11.34 -0.40 0.99
C PHE A 33 12.40 -0.01 2.01
N PHE A 34 12.09 1.05 2.76
CA PHE A 34 12.86 1.46 3.93
C PHE A 34 11.92 1.64 5.12
N LEU A 35 12.28 1.08 6.26
CA LEU A 35 11.51 1.24 7.49
C LEU A 35 11.99 2.45 8.27
N LEU A 36 11.05 3.25 8.76
CA LEU A 36 11.36 4.32 9.70
C LEU A 36 11.96 3.73 10.99
N ARG A 37 12.82 4.49 11.66
CA ARG A 37 13.44 4.04 12.91
C ARG A 37 12.46 3.98 14.08
N ARG A 38 11.42 4.82 14.03
CA ARG A 38 10.41 4.95 15.07
C ARG A 38 9.00 5.07 14.48
N LEU A 39 8.01 4.53 15.17
CA LEU A 39 6.59 4.68 14.88
C LEU A 39 6.18 6.15 15.05
N LEU A 40 5.30 6.61 14.16
CA LEU A 40 4.78 7.98 14.15
C LEU A 40 3.28 7.95 14.49
N GLY A 41 2.79 8.98 15.17
CA GLY A 41 1.36 9.14 15.49
C GLY A 41 0.83 8.23 16.60
N VAL A 42 1.66 7.38 17.22
CA VAL A 42 1.28 6.52 18.34
C VAL A 42 1.45 7.27 19.66
N ARG A 43 0.40 7.31 20.49
CA ARG A 43 0.48 7.83 21.86
C ARG A 43 1.02 6.75 22.79
N THR A 44 2.26 6.87 23.24
CA THR A 44 2.86 6.00 24.26
C THR A 44 2.54 6.50 25.66
N LYS A 45 1.92 5.65 26.49
CA LYS A 45 1.77 5.90 27.93
C LYS A 45 3.04 5.38 28.64
N GLY A 46 3.92 6.28 29.08
CA GLY A 46 5.03 5.95 29.99
C GLY A 46 6.44 6.00 29.40
N SER A 47 7.43 6.20 30.29
CA SER A 47 8.85 6.50 30.07
C SER A 47 9.69 5.32 29.56
N GLU A 48 9.16 4.54 28.62
CA GLU A 48 9.94 3.49 27.96
C GLU A 48 10.19 3.88 26.51
N ARG A 49 11.35 3.44 25.99
CA ARG A 49 11.82 3.62 24.61
C ARG A 49 10.95 2.84 23.60
N GLN A 50 9.62 3.02 23.65
CA GLN A 50 8.64 2.31 22.85
C GLN A 50 8.40 3.07 21.54
N GLY A 51 8.45 2.34 20.43
CA GLY A 51 8.27 2.90 19.11
C GLY A 51 9.21 2.32 18.05
N LYS A 52 10.05 1.33 18.33
CA LYS A 52 10.89 0.73 17.27
C LYS A 52 10.00 0.00 16.25
N VAL A 53 10.21 0.26 14.96
CA VAL A 53 9.50 -0.41 13.88
C VAL A 53 10.04 -1.84 13.71
N SER A 54 9.14 -2.83 13.70
CA SER A 54 9.47 -4.22 13.42
C SER A 54 9.73 -4.43 11.93
N LYS A 55 10.55 -5.43 11.58
CA LYS A 55 10.73 -5.84 10.19
C LYS A 55 9.43 -6.47 9.66
N LEU A 56 9.24 -6.41 8.34
CA LEU A 56 8.12 -7.04 7.65
C LEU A 56 8.15 -8.55 7.83
N VAL A 57 6.97 -9.16 8.04
CA VAL A 57 6.82 -10.60 8.22
C VAL A 57 6.03 -11.21 7.05
N LYS A 58 6.39 -12.42 6.64
CA LYS A 58 5.65 -13.15 5.59
C LYS A 58 4.20 -13.39 6.04
N ALA A 59 3.28 -13.28 5.10
CA ALA A 59 1.82 -13.37 5.26
C ALA A 59 1.17 -12.26 6.11
N GLU A 60 1.93 -11.23 6.51
CA GLU A 60 1.39 -10.03 7.15
C GLU A 60 0.52 -9.24 6.17
N MET A 61 -0.57 -8.67 6.67
CA MET A 61 -1.45 -7.75 5.92
C MET A 61 -1.07 -6.32 6.24
N LEU A 62 -0.77 -5.53 5.21
CA LEU A 62 -0.35 -4.14 5.31
C LEU A 62 -1.30 -3.26 4.50
N MET A 63 -1.48 -2.02 4.93
CA MET A 63 -2.11 -0.99 4.12
C MET A 63 -1.03 -0.27 3.32
N LEU A 64 -1.17 -0.28 2.00
CA LEU A 64 -0.30 0.43 1.08
C LEU A 64 -1.01 1.64 0.53
N ASN A 65 -0.27 2.73 0.36
CA ASN A 65 -0.69 3.88 -0.42
C ASN A 65 0.20 3.95 -1.67
N ILE A 66 -0.38 3.68 -2.83
CA ILE A 66 0.29 3.71 -4.13
C ILE A 66 -0.29 4.88 -4.92
N GLY A 67 0.47 5.96 -5.06
CA GLY A 67 -0.06 7.24 -5.54
C GLY A 67 -1.22 7.70 -4.66
N SER A 68 -2.42 7.82 -5.24
CA SER A 68 -3.65 8.17 -4.53
C SER A 68 -4.48 6.96 -4.10
N MET A 69 -4.08 5.74 -4.46
CA MET A 69 -4.82 4.51 -4.15
C MET A 69 -4.37 3.92 -2.82
N SER A 70 -5.32 3.74 -1.89
CA SER A 70 -5.11 2.98 -0.67
C SER A 70 -5.65 1.56 -0.84
N THR A 71 -4.78 0.56 -0.66
CA THR A 71 -5.17 -0.85 -0.82
C THR A 71 -4.51 -1.73 0.22
N GLY A 72 -5.16 -2.84 0.55
CA GLY A 72 -4.54 -3.88 1.37
C GLY A 72 -3.55 -4.69 0.55
N ALA A 73 -2.49 -5.18 1.18
CA ALA A 73 -1.56 -6.09 0.56
C ALA A 73 -1.04 -7.12 1.55
N ARG A 74 -0.83 -8.34 1.06
CA ARG A 74 -0.22 -9.44 1.80
C ARG A 74 1.25 -9.56 1.43
N VAL A 75 2.13 -9.63 2.42
CA VAL A 75 3.56 -9.90 2.20
C VAL A 75 3.76 -11.35 1.77
N VAL A 76 4.23 -11.58 0.55
CA VAL A 76 4.49 -12.92 0.00
C VAL A 76 5.92 -13.37 0.31
N ALA A 77 6.89 -12.47 0.12
CA ALA A 77 8.30 -12.73 0.38
C ALA A 77 9.03 -11.43 0.73
N VAL A 78 10.10 -11.55 1.51
CA VAL A 78 10.98 -10.44 1.87
C VAL A 78 12.42 -10.90 1.66
N LYS A 79 13.21 -10.10 0.94
CA LYS A 79 14.63 -10.36 0.68
C LYS A 79 15.39 -9.06 0.83
N ASN A 80 16.16 -8.92 1.91
CA ASN A 80 16.85 -7.68 2.28
C ASN A 80 15.86 -6.50 2.31
N ASP A 81 16.04 -5.53 1.43
CA ASP A 81 15.21 -4.33 1.30
C ASP A 81 14.16 -4.45 0.18
N LEU A 82 14.00 -5.64 -0.42
CA LEU A 82 12.96 -5.96 -1.40
C LEU A 82 11.83 -6.76 -0.76
N ALA A 83 10.59 -6.41 -1.10
CA ALA A 83 9.40 -7.13 -0.69
C ALA A 83 8.51 -7.45 -1.89
N LYS A 84 8.05 -8.69 -1.98
CA LYS A 84 6.99 -9.12 -2.91
C LYS A 84 5.64 -9.07 -2.19
N LEU A 85 4.69 -8.34 -2.75
CA LEU A 85 3.40 -8.02 -2.16
C LEU A 85 2.27 -8.47 -3.11
N GLN A 86 1.26 -9.14 -2.55
CA GLN A 86 0.04 -9.48 -3.26
C GLN A 86 -1.06 -8.51 -2.86
N LEU A 87 -1.64 -7.80 -3.82
CA LEU A 87 -2.63 -6.75 -3.58
C LEU A 87 -4.04 -7.33 -3.43
N THR A 88 -4.86 -6.74 -2.56
CA THR A 88 -6.28 -7.13 -2.44
C THR A 88 -7.15 -6.55 -3.54
N SER A 89 -6.72 -5.41 -4.10
CA SER A 89 -7.36 -4.74 -5.22
C SER A 89 -6.29 -4.41 -6.27
N PRO A 90 -6.59 -4.57 -7.57
CA PRO A 90 -5.65 -4.23 -8.63
C PRO A 90 -5.28 -2.74 -8.61
N VAL A 91 -4.05 -2.43 -8.99
CA VAL A 91 -3.53 -1.06 -9.04
C VAL A 91 -2.89 -0.83 -10.41
N CYS A 92 -3.11 0.35 -10.98
CA CYS A 92 -2.46 0.79 -12.21
C CYS A 92 -1.21 1.60 -11.84
N THR A 93 -0.03 1.27 -12.37
CA THR A 93 1.21 2.00 -12.03
C THR A 93 2.19 2.01 -13.18
#